data_AF-A0A0N4VCL0-F1
#
_entry.id   AF-A0A0N4VCL0-F1
#
_cell.length_a   1.000
_cell.length_b   1.000
_cell.length_c   1.000
_cell.angle_alpha   90.00
_cell.angle_beta   90.00
_cell.angle_gamma   90.00
#
_symmetry.space_group_name_H-M   'P 1'
#
loop_
_entity.id
_entity.type
_entity.pdbx_description
1 polymer ?
#
loop_
_entity_poly.entity_id
_entity_poly.type
_entity_poly.pdbx_seq_one_letter_code
_entity_poly.pdbx_strand_id
1 'polypeptide(L)'
;MVISVWGVVFLGLLGVFFYVQSVTLFPDLHFPEEDMAGAKPLSVPMIESKYAEKATQCWVAAGMYLVTLIAVFWQNKFNTASVL
;
A
#
# COMPACT_ATOMS: atom_id res chain seq x y z
N MET A 1 10.43 7.81 14.00
CA MET A 1 11.30 7.31 12.90
C MET A 1 11.11 5.82 12.63
N VAL A 2 11.29 4.93 13.62
CA VAL A 2 11.23 3.46 13.42
C VAL A 2 9.92 2.97 12.78
N ILE A 3 8.76 3.40 13.27
CA ILE A 3 7.44 3.01 12.72
C ILE A 3 7.23 3.52 11.29
N SER A 4 7.72 4.71 10.97
CA SER A 4 7.58 5.28 9.62
C SER A 4 8.50 4.56 8.62
N VAL A 5 9.75 4.24 9.01
CA VAL A 5 10.66 3.42 8.20
C VAL A 5 10.05 2.05 7.91
N TRP A 6 9.53 1.38 8.94
CA TRP A 6 8.89 0.08 8.78
C TRP A 6 7.65 0.15 7.89
N GLY A 7 6.81 1.18 8.05
CA GLY A 7 5.64 1.42 7.21
C GLY A 7 5.98 1.60 5.73
N VAL A 8 7.03 2.39 5.41
CA VAL A 8 7.48 2.58 4.02
C VAL A 8 7.94 1.26 3.40
N VAL A 9 8.75 0.47 4.12
CA VAL A 9 9.28 -0.80 3.60
C VAL A 9 8.16 -1.82 3.38
N PHE A 10 7.26 -1.97 4.36
CA PHE A 10 6.16 -2.93 4.28
C PHE A 10 5.17 -2.59 3.16
N LEU A 11 4.71 -1.33 3.10
CA LEU A 11 3.77 -0.89 2.06
C LEU A 11 4.42 -0.85 0.67
N GLY A 12 5.71 -0.53 0.59
CA GLY A 12 6.46 -0.59 -0.67
C GLY A 12 6.54 -2.03 -1.21
N LEU A 13 6.85 -3.01 -0.36
CA LEU A 13 6.89 -4.42 -0.75
C LEU A 13 5.51 -4.93 -1.19
N LEU A 14 4.45 -4.61 -0.43
CA LEU A 14 3.08 -4.96 -0.82
C LEU A 14 2.69 -4.29 -2.15
N GLY A 15 3.02 -3.02 -2.35
CA GLY A 15 2.78 -2.32 -3.61
C GLY A 15 3.44 -3.01 -4.82
N VAL A 16 4.66 -3.53 -4.65
CA VAL A 16 5.33 -4.34 -5.69
C VAL A 16 4.62 -5.68 -5.90
N PHE A 17 4.24 -6.38 -4.83
CA PHE A 17 3.54 -7.68 -4.95
C PHE A 17 2.14 -7.57 -5.56
N PHE A 18 1.43 -6.45 -5.34
CA PHE A 18 0.18 -6.15 -6.03
C PHE A 18 0.41 -5.77 -7.50
N TYR A 19 1.51 -5.08 -7.83
CA TYR A 19 1.86 -4.74 -9.22
C TYR A 19 2.20 -5.99 -10.06
N VAL A 20 2.87 -6.98 -9.47
CA VAL A 20 3.21 -8.26 -10.12
C VAL A 20 2.02 -9.24 -10.13
N GLN A 21 0.84 -8.85 -9.64
CA GLN A 21 -0.37 -9.69 -9.60
C GLN A 21 -0.15 -11.03 -8.88
N SER A 22 0.49 -10.98 -7.70
CA SER A 22 0.82 -12.21 -6.96
C SER A 22 -0.42 -13.01 -6.52
N VAL A 23 -0.44 -14.30 -6.86
CA VAL A 23 -1.56 -15.23 -6.59
C VAL A 23 -1.89 -15.33 -5.09
N THR A 24 -0.90 -15.18 -4.22
CA THR A 24 -1.06 -15.20 -2.76
C THR A 24 -1.88 -14.04 -2.20
N LEU A 25 -2.00 -12.95 -2.96
CA LEU A 25 -2.69 -11.73 -2.55
C LEU A 25 -4.10 -11.60 -3.15
N PHE A 26 -4.50 -12.62 -3.93
CA PHE A 26 -5.86 -12.76 -4.44
C PHE A 26 -6.96 -12.69 -3.38
N PRO A 27 -6.84 -13.33 -2.18
CA PRO A 27 -7.88 -13.23 -1.15
C PRO A 27 -8.01 -11.82 -0.53
N ASP A 28 -7.01 -10.95 -0.71
CA ASP A 28 -7.06 -9.57 -0.21
C ASP A 28 -7.85 -8.63 -1.14
N LEU A 29 -8.07 -9.05 -2.39
CA LEU A 29 -8.90 -8.33 -3.34
C LEU A 29 -10.36 -8.39 -2.93
N HIS A 30 -10.95 -7.21 -2.73
CA HIS A 30 -12.38 -7.09 -2.52
C HIS A 30 -13.10 -7.08 -3.87
N PHE A 31 -13.89 -8.12 -4.08
CA PHE A 31 -14.85 -8.19 -5.18
C PHE A 31 -16.24 -7.89 -4.62
N PRO A 32 -17.03 -7.01 -5.26
CA PRO A 32 -18.38 -6.71 -4.81
C PRO A 32 -19.25 -7.99 -4.90
N GLU A 33 -20.15 -8.16 -3.93
CA GLU A 33 -20.98 -9.37 -3.74
C GLU A 33 -21.85 -9.69 -4.98
N GLU A 34 -22.17 -8.66 -5.75
CA GLU A 34 -22.86 -8.71 -7.04
C GLU A 34 -22.09 -9.43 -8.15
N ASP A 35 -20.75 -9.46 -8.12
CA ASP A 35 -19.92 -10.27 -9.02
C ASP A 35 -19.80 -11.74 -8.55
N MET A 36 -20.07 -12.01 -7.26
CA MET A 36 -19.99 -13.34 -6.63
C MET A 36 -21.32 -14.11 -6.63
N ALA A 37 -22.45 -13.40 -6.79
CA ALA A 37 -23.81 -13.96 -6.75
C ALA A 37 -24.28 -14.67 -8.04
N GLY A 38 -23.36 -14.98 -8.96
CA GLY A 38 -23.64 -15.87 -10.10
C GLY A 38 -24.06 -15.20 -11.42
N ALA A 39 -23.86 -13.88 -11.58
CA ALA A 39 -24.28 -13.16 -12.79
C ALA A 39 -23.17 -12.88 -13.81
N LYS A 40 -21.89 -13.00 -13.47
CA LYS A 40 -20.79 -12.67 -14.40
C LYS A 40 -19.57 -13.57 -14.19
N PRO A 41 -19.04 -14.24 -15.24
CA PRO A 41 -17.76 -14.92 -15.11
C PRO A 41 -16.68 -13.88 -14.76
N LEU A 42 -15.94 -14.12 -13.67
CA LEU A 42 -14.87 -13.25 -13.21
C LEU A 42 -13.78 -13.21 -14.28
N SER A 43 -13.87 -12.24 -15.18
CA SER A 43 -12.96 -12.12 -16.31
C SER A 43 -11.58 -11.71 -15.81
N VAL A 44 -10.53 -12.32 -16.34
CA VAL A 44 -9.11 -11.98 -16.08
C VAL A 44 -8.86 -10.46 -16.07
N PRO A 45 -9.37 -9.65 -17.02
CA PRO A 45 -9.15 -8.19 -17.00
C PRO A 45 -9.77 -7.47 -15.79
N MET A 46 -10.88 -7.98 -15.24
CA MET A 46 -11.47 -7.38 -14.02
C MET A 46 -10.58 -7.63 -12.80
N ILE A 47 -9.97 -8.80 -12.69
CA ILE A 47 -9.05 -9.15 -11.60
C ILE A 47 -7.80 -8.28 -11.67
N GLU A 48 -7.21 -8.16 -12.86
CA GLU A 48 -6.06 -7.29 -13.12
C GLU A 48 -6.34 -5.82 -12.74
N SER A 49 -7.52 -5.31 -13.10
CA SER A 49 -7.90 -3.94 -12.72
C SER A 49 -7.94 -3.73 -11.20
N LYS A 50 -8.37 -4.75 -10.44
CA LYS A 50 -8.44 -4.69 -8.98
C LYS A 50 -7.05 -4.77 -8.34
N TYR A 51 -6.15 -5.59 -8.89
CA TYR A 51 -4.73 -5.58 -8.48
C TYR A 51 -4.10 -4.20 -8.70
N ALA A 52 -4.32 -3.58 -9.85
CA ALA A 52 -3.77 -2.26 -10.17
C ALA A 52 -4.34 -1.17 -9.23
N GLU A 53 -5.63 -1.22 -8.91
CA GLU A 53 -6.28 -0.30 -7.98
C GLU A 53 -5.66 -0.39 -6.57
N LYS A 54 -5.47 -1.61 -6.04
CA LYS A 54 -4.85 -1.83 -4.73
C LYS A 54 -3.36 -1.51 -4.71
N ALA A 55 -2.62 -1.84 -5.77
CA ALA A 55 -1.22 -1.46 -5.91
C ALA A 55 -1.06 0.06 -5.81
N THR A 56 -1.90 0.81 -6.53
CA THR A 56 -1.87 2.28 -6.53
C THR A 56 -2.14 2.86 -5.15
N GLN A 57 -3.16 2.34 -4.43
CA GLN A 57 -3.46 2.77 -3.06
C GLN A 57 -2.27 2.50 -2.11
N CYS A 58 -1.62 1.35 -2.24
CA CYS A 58 -0.47 0.97 -1.41
C CYS A 58 0.74 1.88 -1.69
N TRP A 59 1.00 2.20 -2.95
CA TRP A 59 2.05 3.14 -3.36
C TRP A 59 1.81 4.56 -2.85
N VAL A 60 0.57 5.05 -2.92
CA VAL A 60 0.20 6.36 -2.36
C VAL A 60 0.40 6.38 -0.85
N ALA A 61 -0.03 5.33 -0.15
CA ALA A 61 0.18 5.20 1.29
C ALA A 61 1.68 5.17 1.64
N ALA A 62 2.49 4.38 0.94
CA ALA A 62 3.94 4.35 1.12
C ALA A 62 4.57 5.73 0.91
N GLY A 63 4.11 6.48 -0.10
CA GLY A 63 4.52 7.87 -0.35
C GLY A 63 4.19 8.79 0.83
N MET A 64 2.99 8.70 1.42
CA MET A 64 2.62 9.47 2.60
C MET A 64 3.53 9.15 3.79
N TYR A 65 3.83 7.88 4.05
CA TYR A 65 4.77 7.50 5.09
C TYR A 65 6.17 8.08 4.82
N LEU A 66 6.64 8.08 3.57
CA LEU A 66 7.94 8.67 3.20
C LEU A 66 7.98 10.19 3.45
N VAL A 67 6.90 10.92 3.14
CA VAL A 67 6.79 12.36 3.46
C VAL A 67 6.85 12.59 4.97
N THR A 68 6.13 11.79 5.78
CA THR A 68 6.19 11.90 7.24
C THR A 68 7.59 11.59 7.78
N LEU A 69 8.33 10.66 7.16
CA LEU A 69 9.71 10.34 7.52
C LEU A 69 10.62 11.54 7.29
N ILE A 70 10.50 12.20 6.13
CA ILE A 70 11.26 13.42 5.82
C ILE A 70 10.92 14.54 6.81
N ALA A 71 9.63 14.75 7.12
CA ALA A 71 9.20 15.76 8.08
C ALA A 71 9.75 15.49 9.49
N VAL A 72 9.68 14.24 9.98
CA VAL A 72 10.25 13.85 11.28
C VAL A 72 11.77 13.97 11.28
N PHE A 73 12.44 13.65 10.17
CA PHE A 73 13.89 13.82 10.06
C PHE A 73 14.29 15.30 10.13
N TRP A 74 13.54 16.16 9.45
CA TRP A 74 13.71 17.61 9.54
C TRP A 74 13.47 18.10 10.97
N GLN A 75 12.36 17.72 11.60
CA GLN A 75 12.08 18.05 13.00
C GLN A 75 13.20 17.57 13.92
N ASN A 76 13.69 16.34 13.78
CA ASN A 76 14.74 15.81 14.64
C ASN A 76 16.09 16.54 14.45
N LYS A 77 16.36 17.04 13.24
CA LYS A 77 17.60 17.78 12.91
C LYS A 77 17.57 19.24 13.36
N PHE A 78 16.42 19.91 13.30
CA PHE A 78 16.31 21.35 13.57
C PHE A 78 15.60 21.67 14.91
N ASN A 79 14.82 20.73 15.44
CA ASN A 79 14.19 20.80 16.75
C ASN A 79 14.87 19.81 17.71
N THR A 80 16.21 19.80 17.72
CA THR A 80 16.98 19.20 18.82
C THR A 80 16.80 20.09 20.06
N ALA A 81 15.60 20.08 20.62
CA ALA A 81 15.43 20.41 22.03
C ALA A 81 16.19 19.31 22.78
N SER A 82 17.33 19.69 23.35
CA SER A 82 18.08 18.95 24.34
C SER A 82 17.11 18.35 25.37
N VAL A 83 16.80 17.07 25.23
CA VAL A 83 16.19 16.32 26.32
C VAL A 83 17.34 16.06 27.28
N LEU A 84 17.42 16.93 28.28
CA LEU A 84 18.30 16.83 29.45
C LEU A 84 17.95 15.57 30.26
#